data_AF-A0A314UD73-F1
#
_entry.id   AF-A0A314UD73-F1
#
_cell.length_a   1.000
_cell.length_b   1.000
_cell.length_c   1.000
_cell.angle_alpha   90.00
_cell.angle_beta   90.00
_cell.angle_gamma   90.00
#
_symmetry.space_group_name_H-M   'P 1'
#
loop_
_entity.id
_entity.type
_entity.pdbx_description
1 polymer ?
#
loop_
_entity_poly.entity_id
_entity_poly.type
_entity_poly.pdbx_seq_one_letter_code
_entity_poly.pdbx_strand_id
1 'polypeptide(L)'
;MRQIGNLKHPNILPLVGYNSSNEEKLLIYKFQTNGSLLNLLQSYIEGKRDFPWRVRLSIAHGIARGLAFIYQRSDECIPHGNLKLSNVLLDDNEEPLISEYGLSSFFDPKKGCVHFLQWLHSP
;
A
#
# COMPACT_ATOMS: atom_id res chain seq x y z
N MET A 1 8.94 13.77 2.18
CA MET A 1 7.65 13.64 2.90
C MET A 1 6.48 14.32 2.18
N ARG A 2 6.55 15.64 1.87
CA ARG A 2 5.45 16.39 1.23
C ARG A 2 4.94 15.79 -0.11
N GLN A 3 5.79 15.14 -0.90
CA GLN A 3 5.37 14.53 -2.17
C GLN A 3 4.57 13.23 -1.99
N ILE A 4 4.84 12.41 -0.96
CA ILE A 4 4.19 11.11 -0.75
C ILE A 4 2.82 11.29 -0.07
N GLY A 5 2.74 12.17 0.93
CA GLY A 5 1.49 12.41 1.68
C GLY A 5 0.36 13.05 0.88
N ASN A 6 0.64 13.59 -0.31
CA ASN A 6 -0.35 14.25 -1.17
C ASN A 6 -0.86 13.35 -2.32
N LEU A 7 -0.38 12.11 -2.42
CA LEU A 7 -0.85 11.16 -3.42
C LEU A 7 -2.25 10.64 -3.05
N LYS A 8 -3.26 11.15 -3.75
CA LYS A 8 -4.66 10.71 -3.62
C LYS A 8 -5.11 10.03 -4.90
N HIS A 9 -5.35 8.72 -4.82
CA HIS A 9 -5.88 7.91 -5.92
C HIS A 9 -6.65 6.71 -5.36
N PRO A 10 -7.76 6.26 -6.00
CA PRO A 10 -8.57 5.15 -5.50
C PRO A 10 -7.83 3.83 -5.28
N ASN A 11 -6.71 3.61 -5.99
CA ASN A 11 -5.90 2.39 -5.87
C ASN A 11 -4.56 2.60 -5.13
N ILE A 12 -4.42 3.70 -4.38
CA ILE A 12 -3.24 4.00 -3.56
C ILE A 12 -3.69 4.13 -2.12
N LEU A 13 -3.02 3.41 -1.21
CA LEU A 13 -3.32 3.49 0.22
C LEU A 13 -2.98 4.91 0.72
N PRO A 14 -3.98 5.68 1.20
CA PRO A 14 -3.74 7.04 1.65
C PRO A 14 -2.95 7.04 2.96
N LEU A 15 -1.86 7.82 2.98
CA LEU A 15 -1.13 8.10 4.21
C LEU A 15 -1.97 9.03 5.09
N VAL A 16 -2.27 8.59 6.31
CA VAL A 16 -3.07 9.37 7.29
C VAL A 16 -2.16 10.29 8.10
N GLY A 17 -0.94 9.86 8.38
CA GLY A 17 0.04 10.64 9.12
C GLY A 17 1.44 10.05 9.02
N TYR A 18 2.41 10.80 9.52
CA TYR A 18 3.78 10.35 9.61
C TYR A 18 4.48 10.93 10.84
N ASN A 19 5.50 10.25 11.33
CA ASN A 19 6.46 10.78 12.29
C ASN A 19 7.88 10.58 11.72
N SER A 20 8.75 11.56 11.93
CA SER A 20 10.15 11.48 11.51
C SER A 20 11.01 12.11 12.59
N SER A 21 11.53 11.27 13.49
CA SER A 21 12.61 11.63 14.41
C SER A 21 13.96 11.16 13.84
N ASN A 22 15.06 11.46 14.55
CA ASN A 22 16.38 10.96 14.16
C ASN A 22 16.53 9.44 14.35
N GLU A 23 15.74 8.87 15.26
CA GLU A 23 15.81 7.46 15.66
C GLU A 23 14.77 6.61 14.94
N GLU A 24 13.59 7.19 14.68
CA GLU A 24 12.43 6.48 14.15
C GLU A 24 11.70 7.23 13.06
N LYS A 25 11.19 6.43 12.14
CA LYS A 25 10.49 6.86 10.94
C LYS A 25 9.20 6.05 10.87
N LEU A 26 8.06 6.70 11.08
CA LEU A 26 6.74 6.08 11.13
C LEU A 26 5.85 6.59 10.01
N LEU A 27 5.13 5.67 9.38
CA LEU A 27 4.08 5.94 8.43
C LEU A 27 2.79 5.31 8.94
N ILE A 28 1.74 6.12 9.02
CA ILE A 28 0.46 5.74 9.61
C ILE A 28 -0.57 5.66 8.49
N TYR A 29 -1.20 4.49 8.37
CA TYR A 29 -2.25 4.22 7.39
C TYR A 29 -3.54 3.78 8.09
N LYS A 30 -4.68 3.98 7.41
CA LYS A 30 -5.94 3.38 7.83
C LYS A 30 -5.83 1.86 7.71
N PHE A 31 -6.16 1.13 8.78
CA PHE A 31 -6.24 -0.33 8.75
C PHE A 31 -7.26 -0.81 7.70
N GLN A 32 -6.91 -1.85 6.96
CA GLN A 32 -7.79 -2.47 5.97
C GLN A 32 -8.20 -3.86 6.47
N THR A 33 -9.48 -4.04 6.77
CA THR A 33 -10.02 -5.25 7.42
C THR A 33 -9.96 -6.48 6.51
N ASN A 34 -10.08 -6.29 5.20
CA ASN A 34 -9.97 -7.35 4.19
C ASN A 34 -8.53 -7.85 3.99
N GLY A 35 -7.56 -7.24 4.68
CA GLY A 35 -6.16 -7.65 4.67
C GLY A 35 -5.48 -7.40 3.34
N SER A 36 -4.44 -8.18 3.07
CA SER A 36 -3.66 -8.10 1.84
C SER A 36 -4.11 -9.10 0.78
N LEU A 37 -3.72 -8.84 -0.47
CA LEU A 37 -3.89 -9.78 -1.57
C LEU A 37 -3.20 -11.12 -1.31
N LEU A 38 -2.12 -11.13 -0.50
CA LEU A 38 -1.50 -12.37 -0.02
C LEU A 38 -2.44 -13.18 0.88
N ASN A 39 -3.16 -12.51 1.79
CA ASN A 39 -4.13 -13.18 2.67
C ASN A 39 -5.31 -13.76 1.85
N LEU A 40 -5.77 -13.01 0.84
CA LEU A 40 -6.79 -13.50 -0.10
C LEU A 40 -6.31 -14.73 -0.86
N LEU A 41 -5.10 -14.69 -1.42
CA LEU A 41 -4.54 -15.82 -2.16
C LEU A 41 -4.37 -17.06 -1.28
N GLN A 42 -3.88 -16.89 -0.05
CA GLN A 42 -3.75 -17.99 0.89
C GLN A 42 -5.12 -18.60 1.23
N SER A 43 -6.11 -17.77 1.51
CA SER A 43 -7.48 -18.23 1.80
C SER A 43 -8.08 -19.01 0.62
N TYR A 44 -7.76 -18.62 -0.62
CA TYR A 44 -8.15 -19.34 -1.81
C TYR A 44 -7.46 -20.69 -1.94
N ILE A 45 -6.13 -20.75 -1.72
CA ILE A 45 -5.36 -22.00 -1.77
C ILE A 45 -5.86 -22.99 -0.70
N GLU A 46 -6.24 -22.49 0.47
CA GLU A 46 -6.80 -23.29 1.56
C GLU A 46 -8.27 -23.69 1.35
N GLY A 47 -8.90 -23.25 0.26
CA GLY A 47 -10.32 -23.54 -0.03
C GLY A 47 -11.31 -22.80 0.86
N LYS A 48 -10.88 -21.76 1.58
CA LYS A 48 -11.71 -20.97 2.51
C LYS A 48 -12.47 -19.82 1.85
N ARG A 49 -12.00 -19.37 0.68
CA ARG A 49 -12.59 -18.22 -0.04
C ARG A 49 -12.44 -18.39 -1.55
N ASP A 50 -13.50 -18.10 -2.28
CA ASP A 50 -13.44 -18.08 -3.74
C ASP A 50 -12.60 -16.90 -4.25
N PHE A 51 -11.85 -17.15 -5.31
CA PHE A 51 -11.10 -16.10 -5.99
C PHE A 51 -11.30 -16.21 -7.52
N PRO A 52 -12.49 -15.85 -8.02
CA PRO A 52 -12.86 -16.04 -9.42
C PRO A 52 -12.06 -15.13 -10.34
N TRP A 53 -11.91 -15.56 -11.60
CA TRP A 53 -11.11 -14.86 -12.61
C TRP A 53 -11.50 -13.39 -12.79
N ARG A 54 -12.81 -13.09 -12.76
CA ARG A 54 -13.31 -11.71 -12.87
C ARG A 54 -12.75 -10.79 -11.78
N VAL A 55 -12.67 -11.26 -10.53
CA VAL A 55 -12.13 -10.49 -9.41
C VAL A 55 -10.62 -10.30 -9.58
N ARG A 56 -9.89 -11.33 -10.01
CA ARG A 56 -8.46 -11.24 -10.32
C ARG A 56 -8.16 -10.15 -11.35
N LEU A 57 -8.96 -10.10 -12.42
CA LEU A 57 -8.84 -9.07 -13.46
C LEU A 57 -9.15 -7.68 -12.91
N SER A 58 -10.18 -7.53 -12.08
CA SER A 58 -10.49 -6.23 -11.43
C SER A 58 -9.32 -5.74 -10.58
N ILE A 59 -8.76 -6.63 -9.75
CA ILE A 59 -7.60 -6.33 -8.91
C ILE A 59 -6.38 -5.95 -9.75
N ALA A 60 -6.07 -6.73 -10.79
CA ALA A 60 -4.94 -6.43 -11.69
C ALA A 60 -5.12 -5.06 -12.38
N HIS A 61 -6.34 -4.74 -12.82
CA HIS A 61 -6.68 -3.46 -13.42
C HIS A 61 -6.48 -2.30 -12.41
N GLY A 62 -6.98 -2.43 -11.18
CA GLY A 62 -6.81 -1.42 -10.14
C GLY A 62 -5.34 -1.19 -9.77
N ILE A 63 -4.53 -2.26 -9.65
CA ILE A 63 -3.08 -2.16 -9.44
C ILE A 63 -2.43 -1.39 -10.59
N ALA A 64 -2.75 -1.73 -11.84
CA ALA A 64 -2.19 -1.05 -13.01
C ALA A 64 -2.51 0.46 -13.01
N ARG A 65 -3.75 0.83 -12.65
CA ARG A 65 -4.16 2.24 -12.51
C ARG A 65 -3.37 2.97 -11.41
N GLY A 66 -3.21 2.35 -10.25
CA GLY A 66 -2.44 2.93 -9.14
C GLY A 66 -0.97 3.12 -9.51
N LEU A 67 -0.35 2.15 -10.17
CA LEU A 67 1.03 2.26 -10.64
C LEU A 67 1.17 3.38 -11.69
N ALA A 68 0.32 3.40 -12.70
CA ALA A 68 0.34 4.45 -13.73
C ALA A 68 0.28 5.85 -13.11
N PHE A 69 -0.55 6.02 -12.09
CA PHE A 69 -0.64 7.27 -11.33
C PHE A 69 0.66 7.64 -10.60
N ILE A 70 1.31 6.69 -9.91
CA ILE A 70 2.60 6.92 -9.23
C ILE A 70 3.66 7.35 -10.25
N TYR A 71 3.75 6.66 -11.39
CA TYR A 71 4.74 6.93 -12.43
C TYR A 71 4.51 8.28 -13.12
N GLN A 72 3.27 8.73 -13.28
CA GLN A 72 2.96 10.04 -13.90
C GLN A 72 3.23 11.24 -12.99
N ARG A 73 3.15 11.08 -11.67
CA ARG A 73 3.28 12.19 -10.70
C ARG A 73 4.68 12.41 -10.16
N SER A 74 5.64 11.58 -10.54
CA SER A 74 7.02 11.71 -10.09
C SER A 74 7.85 12.39 -11.18
N ASP A 75 8.16 13.68 -10.98
CA ASP A 75 9.09 14.44 -11.83
C ASP A 75 10.48 13.75 -11.91
N GLU A 76 10.83 13.01 -10.86
CA GLU A 76 11.90 12.03 -10.82
C GLU A 76 11.26 10.65 -10.62
N CYS A 77 10.90 9.95 -11.70
CA CYS A 77 10.32 8.60 -11.71
C CYS A 77 10.60 7.81 -10.40
N ILE A 78 9.67 7.82 -9.44
CA ILE A 78 9.83 7.12 -8.17
C ILE A 78 9.25 5.72 -8.41
N PRO A 79 10.06 4.70 -8.75
CA PRO A 79 9.53 3.35 -8.79
C PRO A 79 8.99 3.01 -7.41
N HIS A 80 7.83 2.35 -7.35
CA HIS A 80 7.31 1.82 -6.08
C HIS A 80 8.40 1.02 -5.35
N GLY A 81 9.18 0.22 -6.09
CA GLY A 81 10.38 -0.47 -5.59
C GLY A 81 10.12 -1.65 -4.65
N ASN A 82 8.86 -1.92 -4.26
CA ASN A 82 8.48 -2.97 -3.31
C ASN A 82 7.05 -3.47 -3.56
N LEU A 83 6.67 -3.61 -4.83
CA LEU A 83 5.36 -4.14 -5.20
C LEU A 83 5.36 -5.66 -5.03
N LYS A 84 4.52 -6.15 -4.14
CA LYS A 84 4.32 -7.57 -3.83
C LYS A 84 2.93 -7.78 -3.25
N LEU A 85 2.45 -9.02 -3.20
CA LEU A 85 1.08 -9.34 -2.77
C LEU A 85 0.76 -8.87 -1.34
N SER A 86 1.74 -8.86 -0.43
CA SER A 86 1.55 -8.36 0.94
C SER A 86 1.38 -6.84 1.01
N ASN A 87 1.80 -6.12 -0.04
CA ASN A 87 1.80 -4.66 -0.13
C ASN A 87 0.67 -4.15 -1.04
N VAL A 88 -0.29 -5.02 -1.36
CA VAL A 88 -1.56 -4.65 -1.97
C VAL A 88 -2.63 -5.01 -0.95
N LEU A 89 -3.20 -4.00 -0.31
CA LEU A 89 -4.33 -4.18 0.62
C LEU A 89 -5.64 -4.17 -0.15
N LEU A 90 -6.68 -4.72 0.44
CA LEU A 90 -8.04 -4.67 -0.09
C LEU A 90 -8.87 -3.75 0.79
N ASP A 91 -9.51 -2.75 0.19
CA ASP A 91 -10.41 -1.87 0.92
C ASP A 91 -11.73 -2.58 1.28
N ASP A 92 -12.64 -1.85 1.93
CA ASP A 92 -13.94 -2.38 2.35
C ASP A 92 -14.81 -2.88 1.16
N ASN A 93 -14.52 -2.44 -0.07
CA ASN A 93 -15.18 -2.85 -1.32
C ASN A 93 -14.39 -3.91 -2.11
N GLU A 94 -13.34 -4.49 -1.52
CA GLU A 94 -12.41 -5.42 -2.19
C GLU A 94 -11.61 -4.80 -3.35
N GLU A 95 -11.51 -3.46 -3.40
CA GLU A 95 -10.69 -2.77 -4.39
C GLU A 95 -9.21 -2.73 -3.92
N PRO A 96 -8.25 -2.88 -4.84
CA PRO A 96 -6.83 -2.95 -4.48
C PRO A 96 -6.28 -1.56 -4.12
N LEU A 97 -5.59 -1.49 -2.99
CA LEU A 97 -4.84 -0.34 -2.50
C LEU A 97 -3.35 -0.68 -2.43
N ILE A 98 -2.55 -0.03 -3.27
CA ILE A 98 -1.10 -0.16 -3.25
C ILE A 98 -0.54 0.56 -2.02
N SER A 99 0.18 -0.15 -1.15
CA SER A 99 0.85 0.40 0.04
C SER A 99 2.37 0.49 -0.15
N GLU A 100 3.09 1.05 0.81
CA GLU A 100 4.56 1.00 0.84
C GLU A 100 5.26 1.57 -0.41
N TYR A 101 4.64 2.57 -1.05
CA TYR A 101 5.23 3.34 -2.14
C TYR A 101 6.13 4.46 -1.61
N GLY A 102 7.13 4.87 -2.40
CA GLY A 102 8.00 6.00 -2.06
C GLY A 102 8.98 5.74 -0.89
N LEU A 103 9.17 4.48 -0.50
CA LEU A 103 10.09 4.11 0.57
C LEU A 103 11.56 4.42 0.24
N SER A 104 11.93 4.43 -1.05
CA SER A 104 13.28 4.82 -1.51
C SER A 104 13.67 6.23 -1.07
N SER A 105 12.71 7.18 -1.02
CA SER A 105 12.93 8.52 -0.49
C SER A 105 12.98 8.58 1.06
N PHE A 106 12.62 7.49 1.73
CA PHE A 106 12.62 7.35 3.19
C PHE A 106 13.90 6.70 3.73
N PHE A 107 14.50 5.82 2.93
CA PHE A 107 15.76 5.14 3.23
C PHE A 107 16.95 6.04 2.90
N ASP A 108 17.41 6.82 3.89
CA ASP A 108 18.83 7.20 3.94
C ASP A 108 19.55 6.00 4.59
N PRO A 109 20.44 5.29 3.86
CA PRO A 109 21.18 4.14 4.40
C PRO A 109 21.99 4.47 5.66
N LYS A 110 22.21 5.76 5.95
CA LYS A 110 22.97 6.23 7.10
C LYS A 110 22.10 6.58 8.31
N LYS A 111 20.75 6.53 8.24
CA LYS A 111 19.86 7.07 9.30
C LYS A 111 18.55 6.27 9.48
N GLY A 112 18.60 5.33 10.44
CA GLY A 112 17.46 4.85 11.23
C GLY A 112 16.64 3.68 10.67
N CYS A 113 15.86 3.05 11.56
CA CYS A 113 14.93 1.96 11.27
C CYS A 113 13.52 2.50 10.96
N VAL A 114 12.75 1.82 10.10
CA VAL A 114 11.40 2.23 9.69
C VAL A 114 10.38 1.22 10.22
N HIS A 115 9.37 1.70 10.95
CA HIS A 115 8.28 0.87 11.46
C HIS A 115 6.94 1.26 10.84
N PHE A 116 6.13 0.25 10.50
CA PHE A 116 4.81 0.40 9.91
C PHE A 116 3.73 0.12 10.95
N LEU A 117 2.85 1.09 11.19
CA LEU A 117 1.77 0.97 12.15
C LEU A 117 0.42 1.21 11.46
N GLN A 118 -0.51 0.27 11.63
CA GLN A 118 -1.89 0.40 11.19
C GLN A 118 -2.74 0.83 12.39
N TRP A 119 -3.52 1.91 12.23
CA TRP A 119 -4.33 2.47 13.32
C TRP A 119 -5.72 1.83 13.35
N LEU A 120 -6.13 1.30 14.50
CA LEU A 120 -7.49 0.80 14.76
C LEU A 120 -8.33 1.93 15.36
N HIS A 121 -9.55 2.14 14.87
CA HIS A 121 -10.57 2.83 15.67
C HIS A 121 -11.16 1.80 16.63
N SER A 122 -11.04 2.03 17.94
CA SER A 122 -11.90 1.37 18.92
C SER A 122 -13.35 1.87 18.74
N PRO A 123 -14.36 1.00 18.96
CA PRO A 123 -15.77 1.37 18.92
C PRO A 123 -16.14 2.41 19.98
#